data_AF-A0A0K2RIA8-F1
#
_entry.id   AF-A0A0K2RIA8-F1
#
_cell.length_a   1.000
_cell.length_b   1.000
_cell.length_c   1.000
_cell.angle_alpha   90.00
_cell.angle_beta   90.00
_cell.angle_gamma   90.00
#
_symmetry.space_group_name_H-M   'P 1'
#
loop_
_entity.id
_entity.type
_entity.pdbx_description
1 polymer ?
#
loop_
_entity_poly.entity_id
_entity_poly.type
_entity_poly.pdbx_seq_one_letter_code
_entity_poly.pdbx_strand_id
1 'polypeptide(L)'
;MLGNPGHSEHGQCAKWLELVTHQPAADFDPTDFDLVAVNGQLRQLARRIWPGDATPEDRETVLGPVSWFLNAAHPDGLELTSAGYLKPAIVKRAMTQLGWDDEWPMPGRNENNVVPILDLREQLQDWKLLRKFKGRLVLTPAGRHAVQDPAALWDYLAERFAFPQHGVDKEVMRLLVHWAVSGEAPRTTCAGK
;
A
#
# COMPACT_ATOMS: atom_id res chain seq x y z
N MET A 1 9.06 -10.18 -22.16
CA MET A 1 7.97 -9.17 -22.15
C MET A 1 8.49 -7.79 -22.52
N LEU A 2 9.43 -7.21 -21.76
CA LEU A 2 9.98 -5.88 -22.05
C LEU A 2 10.90 -5.79 -23.27
N GLY A 3 11.60 -6.87 -23.66
CA GLY A 3 12.45 -6.89 -24.86
C GLY A 3 11.70 -7.02 -26.20
N ASN A 4 10.37 -7.07 -26.19
CA ASN A 4 9.56 -7.11 -27.42
C ASN A 4 9.01 -5.71 -27.73
N PRO A 5 9.43 -5.06 -28.84
CA PRO A 5 8.94 -3.74 -29.23
C PRO A 5 7.42 -3.66 -29.46
N GLY A 6 6.77 -4.79 -29.76
CA GLY A 6 5.33 -4.89 -29.94
C GLY A 6 4.50 -4.99 -28.64
N HIS A 7 5.14 -5.04 -27.47
CA HIS A 7 4.44 -5.12 -26.18
C HIS A 7 4.01 -3.73 -25.69
N SER A 8 2.81 -3.61 -25.15
CA SER A 8 2.23 -2.33 -24.70
C SER A 8 3.08 -1.59 -23.66
N GLU A 9 3.81 -2.33 -22.83
CA GLU A 9 4.69 -1.78 -21.79
C GLU A 9 6.06 -1.31 -22.34
N HIS A 10 6.50 -1.80 -23.50
CA HIS A 10 7.82 -1.49 -24.06
C HIS A 10 7.96 0.02 -24.31
N GLY A 11 6.97 0.64 -24.94
CA GLY A 11 7.00 2.08 -25.23
C GLY A 11 6.93 2.98 -23.99
N GLN A 12 6.33 2.51 -22.89
CA GLN A 12 6.30 3.25 -21.63
C GLN A 12 7.65 3.19 -20.92
N CYS A 13 8.27 2.00 -20.88
CA CYS A 13 9.60 1.82 -20.33
C CYS A 13 10.66 2.60 -21.13
N ALA A 14 10.59 2.60 -22.46
CA ALA A 14 11.49 3.36 -23.33
C ALA A 14 11.45 4.87 -23.01
N LYS A 15 10.25 5.47 -22.96
CA LYS A 15 10.08 6.89 -22.60
C LYS A 15 10.57 7.22 -21.20
N TRP A 16 10.34 6.32 -20.24
CA TRP A 16 10.83 6.51 -18.87
C TRP A 16 12.35 6.44 -18.82
N LEU A 17 12.97 5.51 -19.54
CA LEU A 17 14.42 5.37 -19.58
C LEU A 17 15.07 6.63 -20.16
N GLU A 18 14.58 7.12 -21.31
CA GLU A 18 15.04 8.37 -21.92
C GLU A 18 14.95 9.56 -20.97
N LEU A 19 13.85 9.65 -20.21
CA LEU A 19 13.64 10.71 -19.24
C LEU A 19 14.68 10.67 -18.10
N VAL A 20 15.04 9.48 -17.63
CA VAL A 20 15.88 9.32 -16.42
C VAL A 20 17.37 9.28 -16.75
N THR A 21 17.75 8.73 -17.91
CA THR A 21 19.16 8.61 -18.32
C THR A 21 19.61 9.73 -19.26
N HIS A 22 18.66 10.48 -19.84
CA HIS A 22 18.91 11.41 -20.95
C HIS A 22 19.57 10.75 -22.18
N GLN A 23 19.45 9.42 -22.31
CA GLN A 23 19.96 8.65 -23.44
C GLN A 23 18.78 8.06 -24.25
N PRO A 24 18.86 7.99 -25.59
CA PRO A 24 17.84 7.36 -26.42
C PRO A 24 17.53 5.93 -25.97
N ALA A 25 16.25 5.55 -25.88
CA ALA A 25 15.88 4.19 -25.48
C ALA A 25 16.28 3.14 -26.52
N ALA A 26 16.50 3.57 -27.77
CA ALA A 26 17.06 2.71 -28.82
C ALA A 26 18.49 2.24 -28.51
N ASP A 27 19.23 2.96 -27.66
CA ASP A 27 20.59 2.59 -27.25
C ASP A 27 20.58 1.62 -26.05
N PHE A 28 19.41 1.33 -25.48
CA PHE A 28 19.25 0.36 -24.41
C PHE A 28 19.08 -1.05 -24.99
N ASP A 29 20.08 -1.90 -24.77
CA ASP A 29 19.95 -3.33 -24.99
C ASP A 29 19.37 -4.00 -23.73
N PRO A 30 18.10 -4.47 -23.75
CA PRO A 30 17.51 -5.17 -22.61
C PRO A 30 18.19 -6.51 -22.31
N THR A 31 19.01 -7.04 -23.22
CA THR A 31 19.78 -8.26 -23.00
C THR A 31 21.10 -8.00 -22.27
N ASP A 32 21.62 -6.78 -22.30
CA ASP A 32 22.73 -6.31 -21.46
C ASP A 32 22.26 -5.97 -20.03
N PHE A 33 20.95 -5.90 -19.80
CA PHE A 33 20.39 -5.70 -18.46
C PHE A 33 20.58 -6.96 -17.61
N ASP A 34 21.65 -6.99 -16.84
CA ASP A 34 21.92 -8.06 -15.87
C ASP A 34 20.95 -7.98 -14.69
N LEU A 35 19.76 -8.55 -14.89
CA LEU A 35 18.69 -8.62 -13.90
C LEU A 35 19.16 -9.33 -12.63
N VAL A 36 20.10 -10.28 -12.72
CA VAL A 36 20.62 -11.01 -11.57
C VAL A 36 21.51 -10.09 -10.73
N ALA A 37 22.43 -9.36 -11.35
CA ALA A 37 23.28 -8.39 -10.67
C ALA A 37 22.46 -7.25 -10.05
N VAL A 38 21.50 -6.69 -10.78
CA VAL A 38 20.61 -5.63 -10.27
C VAL A 38 19.78 -6.13 -9.09
N ASN A 39 19.16 -7.31 -9.18
CA ASN A 39 18.45 -7.90 -8.04
C ASN A 39 19.39 -8.17 -6.85
N GLY A 40 20.65 -8.52 -7.11
CA GLY A 40 21.68 -8.64 -6.09
C GLY A 40 21.95 -7.32 -5.36
N GLN A 41 22.11 -6.23 -6.12
CA GLN A 41 22.32 -4.87 -5.58
C GLN A 41 21.09 -4.38 -4.81
N LEU A 42 19.87 -4.58 -5.33
CA LEU A 42 18.62 -4.23 -4.65
C LEU A 42 18.48 -4.98 -3.32
N ARG A 43 18.84 -6.27 -3.25
CA ARG A 43 18.88 -7.02 -1.97
C ARG A 43 19.91 -6.48 -0.99
N GLN A 44 21.08 -6.04 -1.48
CA GLN A 44 22.08 -5.40 -0.62
C GLN A 44 21.59 -4.07 -0.07
N LEU A 45 20.94 -3.25 -0.91
CA LEU A 45 20.33 -2.00 -0.50
C LEU A 45 19.19 -2.23 0.51
N ALA A 46 18.31 -3.20 0.23
CA ALA A 46 17.22 -3.58 1.12
C ALA A 46 17.75 -3.96 2.51
N ARG A 47 18.81 -4.77 2.61
CA ARG A 47 19.45 -5.12 3.90
C ARG A 47 20.02 -3.93 4.67
N ARG A 48 20.35 -2.84 3.98
CA ARG A 48 20.89 -1.62 4.58
C ARG A 48 19.80 -0.76 5.19
N ILE A 49 18.60 -0.81 4.61
CA ILE A 49 17.42 -0.05 5.01
C ILE A 49 16.60 -0.85 6.03
N TRP A 50 16.55 -2.17 5.87
CA TRP A 50 15.79 -3.09 6.67
C TRP A 50 16.68 -4.27 7.12
N PRO A 51 16.96 -4.42 8.41
CA PRO A 51 18.02 -5.33 8.90
C PRO A 51 17.72 -6.84 8.78
N GLY A 52 16.57 -7.26 8.22
CA GLY A 52 16.19 -8.67 8.11
C GLY A 52 15.00 -8.95 7.18
N ASP A 53 14.56 -10.20 7.09
CA ASP A 53 13.28 -10.50 6.44
C ASP A 53 12.12 -10.17 7.39
N ALA A 54 10.96 -9.78 6.86
CA ALA A 54 9.75 -9.58 7.66
C ALA A 54 9.39 -10.88 8.39
N THR A 55 9.51 -10.87 9.71
CA THR A 55 9.20 -12.00 10.59
C THR A 55 7.70 -12.28 10.58
N PRO A 56 7.24 -13.48 10.97
CA PRO A 56 5.82 -13.74 11.12
C PRO A 56 5.09 -12.75 12.03
N GLU A 57 5.76 -12.26 13.08
CA GLU A 57 5.24 -11.25 14.01
C GLU A 57 5.12 -9.87 13.34
N ASP A 58 6.09 -9.47 12.51
CA ASP A 58 6.00 -8.24 11.71
C ASP A 58 4.79 -8.31 10.77
N ARG A 59 4.61 -9.47 10.12
CA ARG A 59 3.47 -9.70 9.21
C ARG A 59 2.15 -9.64 9.96
N GLU A 60 2.05 -10.28 11.12
CA GLU A 60 0.84 -10.24 11.94
C GLU A 60 0.51 -8.82 12.40
N THR A 61 1.52 -8.05 12.84
CA THR A 61 1.35 -6.66 13.26
C THR A 61 0.80 -5.79 12.12
N VAL A 62 1.36 -5.92 10.92
CA VAL A 62 0.94 -5.16 9.73
C VAL A 62 -0.44 -5.62 9.23
N LEU A 63 -0.67 -6.94 9.18
CA LEU A 63 -1.89 -7.51 8.64
C LEU A 63 -3.05 -7.48 9.62
N GLY A 64 -2.82 -7.33 10.92
CA GLY A 64 -3.84 -7.40 11.98
C GLY A 64 -5.02 -6.45 11.73
N PRO A 65 -4.79 -5.14 11.52
CA PRO A 65 -5.86 -4.19 11.24
C PRO A 65 -6.63 -4.48 9.95
N VAL A 66 -5.93 -4.89 8.90
CA VAL A 66 -6.53 -5.25 7.60
C VAL A 66 -7.38 -6.50 7.75
N SER A 67 -6.82 -7.55 8.33
CA SER A 67 -7.47 -8.84 8.59
C SER A 67 -8.70 -8.66 9.47
N TRP A 68 -8.64 -7.81 10.49
CA TRP A 68 -9.79 -7.49 11.32
C TRP A 68 -10.95 -6.94 10.49
N PHE A 69 -10.69 -5.96 9.62
CA PHE A 69 -11.72 -5.34 8.78
C PHE A 69 -12.33 -6.33 7.80
N LEU A 70 -11.50 -7.14 7.15
CA LEU A 70 -11.96 -8.11 6.17
C LEU A 70 -12.81 -9.21 6.83
N ASN A 71 -12.38 -9.72 7.99
CA ASN A 71 -13.14 -10.69 8.77
C ASN A 71 -14.45 -10.09 9.32
N ALA A 72 -14.42 -8.85 9.80
CA ALA A 72 -15.61 -8.18 10.31
C ALA A 72 -16.64 -7.91 9.20
N ALA A 73 -16.20 -7.71 7.96
CA ALA A 73 -17.06 -7.57 6.79
C ALA A 73 -17.49 -8.92 6.17
N HIS A 74 -16.92 -10.05 6.58
CA HIS A 74 -17.30 -11.37 6.08
C HIS A 74 -18.50 -11.96 6.85
N PRO A 75 -19.50 -12.57 6.18
CA PRO A 75 -19.79 -12.54 4.75
C PRO A 75 -20.73 -11.37 4.35
N ASP A 76 -21.42 -10.76 5.31
CA ASP A 76 -22.59 -9.91 5.09
C ASP A 76 -22.28 -8.40 4.97
N GLY A 77 -21.03 -8.02 5.20
CA GLY A 77 -20.58 -6.64 5.22
C GLY A 77 -20.92 -5.88 6.50
N LEU A 78 -20.24 -4.75 6.69
CA LEU A 78 -20.43 -3.83 7.80
C LEU A 78 -21.49 -2.80 7.47
N GLU A 79 -22.41 -2.55 8.40
CA GLU A 79 -23.45 -1.54 8.19
C GLU A 79 -22.89 -0.11 8.19
N LEU A 80 -23.35 0.68 7.24
CA LEU A 80 -23.02 2.10 7.14
C LEU A 80 -24.19 2.97 7.59
N THR A 81 -23.88 4.19 7.99
CA THR A 81 -24.84 5.27 8.14
C THR A 81 -25.34 5.74 6.78
N SER A 82 -26.39 6.58 6.75
CA SER A 82 -26.88 7.20 5.51
C SER A 82 -25.82 8.05 4.81
N ALA A 83 -24.89 8.64 5.57
CA ALA A 83 -23.75 9.37 5.05
C ALA A 83 -22.59 8.47 4.57
N GLY A 84 -22.73 7.15 4.70
CA GLY A 84 -21.74 6.19 4.20
C GLY A 84 -20.55 5.96 5.12
N TYR A 85 -20.68 6.29 6.40
CA TYR A 85 -19.67 6.02 7.45
C TYR A 85 -20.00 4.75 8.24
N LEU A 86 -19.00 4.11 8.83
CA LEU A 86 -19.21 3.01 9.77
C LEU A 86 -20.10 3.45 10.93
N LYS A 87 -21.01 2.58 11.35
CA LYS A 87 -21.81 2.81 12.56
C LYS A 87 -20.90 2.90 13.80
N PRO A 88 -21.21 3.78 14.77
CA PRO A 88 -20.41 3.94 15.99
C PRO A 88 -20.09 2.64 16.75
N ALA A 89 -21.00 1.67 16.75
CA ALA A 89 -20.79 0.38 17.38
C ALA A 89 -19.64 -0.42 16.72
N ILE A 90 -19.51 -0.34 15.39
CA ILE A 90 -18.43 -0.99 14.64
C ILE A 90 -17.10 -0.29 14.92
N VAL A 91 -17.08 1.05 14.90
CA VAL A 91 -15.89 1.84 15.25
C VAL A 91 -15.42 1.51 16.66
N LYS A 92 -16.35 1.46 17.63
CA LYS A 92 -16.04 1.09 19.02
C LYS A 92 -15.40 -0.29 19.11
N ARG A 93 -15.98 -1.29 18.41
CA ARG A 93 -15.44 -2.64 18.38
C ARG A 93 -14.04 -2.70 17.75
N ALA A 94 -13.82 -1.97 16.66
CA ALA A 94 -12.53 -1.91 15.97
C ALA A 94 -11.43 -1.39 16.90
N MET A 95 -11.66 -0.22 17.50
CA MET A 95 -10.70 0.41 18.41
C MET A 95 -10.30 -0.52 19.57
N THR A 96 -11.28 -1.20 20.17
CA THR A 96 -11.03 -2.13 21.27
C THR A 96 -10.30 -3.38 20.84
N GLN A 97 -10.67 -4.00 19.72
CA GLN A 97 -10.06 -5.25 19.28
C GLN A 97 -8.67 -5.05 18.65
N LEU A 98 -8.39 -3.85 18.14
CA LEU A 98 -7.06 -3.47 17.62
C LEU A 98 -6.16 -2.87 18.70
N GLY A 99 -6.64 -2.69 19.93
CA GLY A 99 -5.85 -2.11 21.02
C GLY A 99 -5.56 -0.61 20.87
N TRP A 100 -6.29 0.09 20.01
CA TRP A 100 -6.06 1.53 19.72
C TRP A 100 -6.76 2.46 20.71
N ASP A 101 -7.50 1.91 21.68
CA ASP A 101 -8.24 2.68 22.67
C ASP A 101 -7.34 3.60 23.53
N ASP A 102 -6.15 3.12 23.91
CA ASP A 102 -5.21 3.86 24.74
C ASP A 102 -4.42 4.92 23.93
N GLU A 103 -4.22 4.66 22.64
CA GLU A 103 -3.44 5.50 21.74
C GLU A 103 -4.27 6.68 21.18
N TRP A 104 -5.61 6.53 21.10
CA TRP A 104 -6.54 7.55 20.63
C TRP A 104 -7.66 7.86 21.63
N PRO A 105 -7.36 8.58 22.73
CA PRO A 105 -8.35 8.94 23.76
C PRO A 105 -9.24 10.12 23.30
N MET A 106 -10.10 9.89 22.31
CA MET A 106 -11.03 10.91 21.80
C MET A 106 -12.48 10.67 22.28
N PRO A 107 -13.20 11.71 22.73
CA PRO A 107 -14.60 11.60 23.10
C PRO A 107 -15.50 11.42 21.87
N GLY A 108 -16.35 10.38 21.90
CA GLY A 108 -17.33 10.10 20.84
C GLY A 108 -16.74 9.32 19.66
N ARG A 109 -17.13 8.03 19.54
CA ARG A 109 -16.63 7.14 18.49
C ARG A 109 -17.53 7.16 17.25
N ASN A 110 -17.52 8.28 16.53
CA ASN A 110 -17.99 8.29 15.14
C ASN A 110 -16.78 8.21 14.21
N GLU A 111 -16.95 7.61 13.04
CA GLU A 111 -15.81 7.37 12.13
C GLU A 111 -15.10 8.67 11.70
N ASN A 112 -15.86 9.75 11.50
CA ASN A 112 -15.31 11.06 11.11
C ASN A 112 -14.36 11.66 12.13
N ASN A 113 -14.50 11.28 13.40
CA ASN A 113 -13.66 11.76 14.49
C ASN A 113 -12.58 10.73 14.89
N VAL A 114 -12.52 9.58 14.21
CA VAL A 114 -11.53 8.52 14.44
C VAL A 114 -10.75 8.29 13.15
N VAL A 115 -9.81 9.20 12.89
CA VAL A 115 -8.94 9.24 11.70
C VAL A 115 -8.32 7.87 11.35
N PRO A 116 -7.70 7.10 12.27
CA PRO A 116 -7.07 5.84 11.87
C PRO A 116 -8.06 4.79 11.34
N ILE A 117 -9.30 4.78 11.81
CA ILE A 117 -10.35 3.88 11.31
C ILE A 117 -10.85 4.34 9.94
N LEU A 118 -11.04 5.65 9.79
CA LEU A 118 -11.46 6.27 8.54
C LEU A 118 -10.44 6.00 7.41
N ASP A 119 -9.18 6.32 7.68
CA ASP A 119 -8.07 6.18 6.72
C ASP A 119 -7.89 4.73 6.31
N LEU A 120 -7.88 3.80 7.29
CA LEU A 120 -7.78 2.37 6.98
C LEU A 120 -8.95 1.90 6.12
N ARG A 121 -10.19 2.27 6.45
CA ARG A 121 -11.36 1.90 5.64
C ARG A 121 -11.23 2.40 4.20
N GLU A 122 -10.78 3.64 4.03
CA GLU A 122 -10.64 4.26 2.70
C GLU A 122 -9.54 3.59 1.91
N GLN A 123 -8.39 3.34 2.53
CA GLN A 123 -7.29 2.59 1.94
C GLN A 123 -7.71 1.18 1.49
N LEU A 124 -8.50 0.46 2.29
CA LEU A 124 -9.02 -0.86 1.90
C LEU A 124 -9.96 -0.82 0.68
N GLN A 125 -10.63 0.30 0.43
CA GLN A 125 -11.44 0.48 -0.78
C GLN A 125 -10.59 0.88 -1.98
N ASP A 126 -9.53 1.66 -1.77
CA ASP A 126 -8.58 2.03 -2.83
C ASP A 126 -7.79 0.81 -3.30
N TRP A 127 -7.39 -0.05 -2.37
CA TRP A 127 -6.86 -1.39 -2.63
C TRP A 127 -7.91 -2.38 -3.14
N LYS A 128 -9.16 -1.96 -3.36
CA LYS A 128 -10.25 -2.80 -3.91
C LYS A 128 -10.51 -4.08 -3.11
N LEU A 129 -10.22 -4.09 -1.80
CA LEU A 129 -10.58 -5.20 -0.91
C LEU A 129 -12.02 -5.06 -0.39
N LEU A 130 -12.45 -3.81 -0.19
CA LEU A 130 -13.80 -3.45 0.22
C LEU A 130 -14.48 -2.54 -0.81
N ARG A 131 -15.81 -2.53 -0.79
CA ARG A 131 -16.62 -1.55 -1.55
C ARG A 131 -17.92 -1.24 -0.83
N LYS A 132 -18.47 -0.06 -1.08
CA LYS A 132 -19.83 0.29 -0.63
C LYS A 132 -20.86 -0.39 -1.54
N PHE A 133 -21.86 -1.03 -0.95
CA PHE A 133 -22.99 -1.63 -1.65
C PHE A 133 -24.24 -1.62 -0.77
N LYS A 134 -25.32 -0.98 -1.25
CA LYS A 134 -26.63 -0.93 -0.57
C LYS A 134 -26.55 -0.60 0.94
N GLY A 135 -25.83 0.47 1.29
CA GLY A 135 -25.70 0.90 2.70
C GLY A 135 -24.80 0.01 3.56
N ARG A 136 -24.00 -0.86 2.95
CA ARG A 136 -23.02 -1.72 3.62
C ARG A 136 -21.65 -1.59 2.99
N LEU A 137 -20.60 -1.87 3.77
CA LEU A 137 -19.24 -2.06 3.31
C LEU A 137 -18.99 -3.57 3.17
N VAL A 138 -18.87 -4.05 1.95
CA VAL A 138 -18.82 -5.49 1.63
C VAL A 138 -17.49 -5.87 1.00
N LEU A 139 -17.12 -7.14 1.12
CA LEU A 139 -15.95 -7.71 0.45
C LEU A 139 -16.11 -7.73 -1.08
N THR A 140 -15.04 -7.36 -1.77
CA THR A 140 -14.87 -7.64 -3.21
C THR A 140 -14.43 -9.11 -3.40
N PRO A 141 -14.31 -9.61 -4.64
CA PRO A 141 -13.67 -10.90 -4.87
C PRO A 141 -12.25 -10.99 -4.28
N ALA A 142 -11.44 -9.94 -4.46
CA ALA A 142 -10.09 -9.86 -3.90
C ALA A 142 -10.13 -9.88 -2.35
N GLY A 143 -11.05 -9.12 -1.74
CA GLY A 143 -11.25 -9.13 -0.29
C GLY A 143 -11.63 -10.52 0.24
N ARG A 144 -12.51 -11.25 -0.46
CA ARG A 144 -12.89 -12.62 -0.06
C ARG A 144 -11.71 -13.58 -0.14
N HIS A 145 -10.88 -13.48 -1.17
CA HIS A 145 -9.67 -14.29 -1.28
C HIS A 145 -8.68 -13.98 -0.15
N ALA A 146 -8.47 -12.70 0.13
CA ALA A 146 -7.57 -12.25 1.21
C ALA A 146 -8.00 -12.71 2.61
N VAL A 147 -9.30 -12.87 2.87
CA VAL A 147 -9.79 -13.47 4.13
C VAL A 147 -9.35 -14.93 4.28
N GLN A 148 -9.25 -15.67 3.18
CA GLN A 148 -8.96 -17.10 3.19
C GLN A 148 -7.47 -17.42 3.19
N ASP A 149 -6.64 -16.48 2.73
CA ASP A 149 -5.20 -16.68 2.58
C ASP A 149 -4.41 -15.43 3.05
N PRO A 150 -3.94 -15.44 4.32
CA PRO A 150 -3.12 -14.36 4.87
C PRO A 150 -1.78 -14.16 4.15
N ALA A 151 -1.20 -15.22 3.56
CA ALA A 151 0.04 -15.11 2.81
C ALA A 151 -0.20 -14.36 1.49
N ALA A 152 -1.29 -14.70 0.79
CA ALA A 152 -1.70 -13.96 -0.40
C ALA A 152 -2.08 -12.50 -0.07
N LEU A 153 -2.63 -12.23 1.12
CA LEU A 153 -2.89 -10.85 1.56
C LEU A 153 -1.58 -10.06 1.76
N TRP A 154 -0.55 -10.67 2.36
CA TRP A 154 0.76 -10.03 2.50
C TRP A 154 1.32 -9.61 1.14
N ASP A 155 1.37 -10.54 0.18
CA ASP A 155 1.89 -10.29 -1.16
C ASP A 155 1.04 -9.24 -1.90
N TYR A 156 -0.28 -9.31 -1.75
CA TYR A 156 -1.21 -8.33 -2.33
C TYR A 156 -0.95 -6.91 -1.83
N LEU A 157 -0.75 -6.73 -0.51
CA LEU A 157 -0.45 -5.42 0.05
C LEU A 157 0.94 -4.94 -0.36
N ALA A 158 1.94 -5.81 -0.33
CA ALA A 158 3.31 -5.48 -0.75
C ALA A 158 3.33 -4.94 -2.20
N GLU A 159 2.57 -5.54 -3.11
CA GLU A 159 2.43 -5.05 -4.49
C GLU A 159 1.81 -3.64 -4.55
N ARG A 160 0.75 -3.38 -3.76
CA ARG A 160 0.10 -2.06 -3.73
C ARG A 160 0.98 -0.97 -3.13
N PHE A 161 1.84 -1.31 -2.18
CA PHE A 161 2.83 -0.38 -1.64
C PHE A 161 3.98 -0.14 -2.61
N ALA A 162 4.39 -1.15 -3.37
CA ALA A 162 5.41 -1.00 -4.41
C ALA A 162 4.92 -0.15 -5.59
N PHE A 163 3.62 -0.25 -5.91
CA PHE A 163 2.98 0.45 -7.03
C PHE A 163 1.74 1.23 -6.57
N PRO A 164 1.93 2.35 -5.84
CA PRO A 164 0.82 3.16 -5.36
C PRO A 164 0.00 3.70 -6.52
N GLN A 165 -1.33 3.63 -6.39
CA GLN A 165 -2.26 4.04 -7.45
C GLN A 165 -2.47 5.56 -7.52
N HIS A 166 -2.10 6.30 -6.47
CA HIS A 166 -2.33 7.75 -6.35
C HIS A 166 -1.01 8.53 -6.37
N GLY A 167 -1.08 9.77 -6.88
CA GLY A 167 0.10 10.58 -7.18
C GLY A 167 0.92 10.97 -5.94
N VAL A 168 0.27 11.29 -4.82
CA VAL A 168 0.98 11.72 -3.59
C VAL A 168 1.80 10.57 -2.99
N ASP A 169 1.20 9.38 -2.87
CA ASP A 169 1.88 8.19 -2.36
C ASP A 169 3.06 7.77 -3.25
N LYS A 170 2.90 7.93 -4.58
CA LYS A 170 3.96 7.69 -5.54
C LYS A 170 5.16 8.62 -5.32
N GLU A 171 4.92 9.90 -5.06
CA GLU A 171 6.02 10.85 -4.81
C GLU A 171 6.68 10.60 -3.44
N VAL A 172 5.92 10.23 -2.41
CA VAL A 172 6.47 9.84 -1.09
C VAL A 172 7.34 8.59 -1.22
N MET A 173 6.87 7.56 -1.91
CA MET A 173 7.65 6.34 -2.17
C MET A 173 8.90 6.64 -2.99
N ARG A 174 8.81 7.52 -3.98
CA ARG A 174 9.97 7.97 -4.76
C ARG A 174 11.00 8.71 -3.90
N LEU A 175 10.55 9.59 -3.00
CA LEU A 175 11.38 10.29 -2.04
C LEU A 175 12.07 9.33 -1.06
N LEU A 176 11.33 8.36 -0.52
CA LEU A 176 11.87 7.33 0.37
C LEU A 176 12.94 6.50 -0.34
N VAL A 177 12.65 6.02 -1.55
CA VAL A 177 13.63 5.27 -2.36
C VAL A 177 14.85 6.13 -2.67
N HIS A 178 14.66 7.39 -3.09
CA HIS A 178 15.76 8.29 -3.39
C HIS A 178 16.66 8.53 -2.17
N TRP A 179 16.08 8.86 -1.02
CA TRP A 179 16.82 9.03 0.24
C TRP A 179 17.58 7.75 0.61
N ALA A 180 16.92 6.61 0.55
CA ALA A 180 17.51 5.34 0.95
C ALA A 180 18.68 4.93 0.03
N VAL A 181 18.61 5.29 -1.26
CA VAL A 181 19.69 5.09 -2.24
C VAL A 181 20.83 6.10 -2.04
N SER A 182 20.51 7.37 -1.79
CA SER A 182 21.51 8.45 -1.68
C SER A 182 22.23 8.47 -0.33
N GLY A 183 21.60 7.94 0.73
CA GLY A 183 22.05 8.10 2.11
C GLY A 183 21.86 9.53 2.65
N GLU A 184 21.27 10.43 1.87
CA GLU A 184 21.06 11.83 2.23
C GLU A 184 19.56 12.12 2.33
N ALA A 185 19.10 12.51 3.53
CA ALA A 185 17.72 12.91 3.73
C ALA A 185 17.40 14.12 2.84
N PRO A 186 16.20 14.17 2.23
CA PRO A 186 15.81 15.31 1.41
C PRO A 186 15.89 16.59 2.25
N ARG A 187 16.51 17.64 1.68
CA ARG A 187 16.65 18.92 2.37
C ARG A 187 15.27 19.54 2.56
N THR A 188 14.75 19.49 3.78
CA THR A 188 13.48 20.11 4.17
C THR A 188 13.64 21.61 4.41
N THR A 189 14.02 22.36 3.37
CA THR A 189 13.83 23.81 3.38
C THR A 189 12.45 24.11 2.84
N CYS A 190 11.43 24.01 3.72
CA CYS A 190 10.17 24.71 3.49
C CYS A 190 10.42 26.21 3.72
N ALA A 191 11.04 26.87 2.74
CA ALA A 191 11.02 28.32 2.67
C ALA A 191 9.62 28.71 2.18
N GLY A 192 8.78 29.14 3.10
CA GLY A 192 7.46 29.67 2.78
C GLY A 192 7.52 30.79 1.76
N LYS A 193 6.65 30.71 0.76
CA LYS A 193 6.04 31.84 0.08
C LYS A 193 4.59 31.48 -0.22
#